data_AF-A0A2V7YPD7-F1
#
_entry.id   AF-A0A2V7YPD7-F1
#
_cell.length_a   1.000
_cell.length_b   1.000
_cell.length_c   1.000
_cell.angle_alpha   90.00
_cell.angle_beta   90.00
_cell.angle_gamma   90.00
#
_symmetry.space_group_name_H-M   'P 1'
#
loop_
_entity.id
_entity.type
_entity.pdbx_description
1 polymer ?
#
loop_
_entity_poly.entity_id
_entity_poly.type
_entity_poly.pdbx_seq_one_letter_code
_entity_poly.pdbx_strand_id
1 'polypeptide(L)'
;MRAVALALGRTYFIDGRVVPGRRLGRKIGFPTVNIDPANELFPGSGVYVTTSRLESFARSFESVTNIGVRPTLYENYALTIESHIFDFDSNVYGDVIRLYFHQLLRREQQFRSALELNRQIHADIERSRRFFARHPIRFNEIGVLQQS
;
A
#
# COMPACT_ATOMS: atom_id res chain seq x y z
N MET A 1 -6.05 6.46 -10.42
CA MET A 1 -4.59 6.67 -10.31
C MET A 1 -3.96 7.14 -11.62
N ARG A 2 -4.16 6.48 -12.78
CA ARG A 2 -3.59 6.98 -14.06
C ARG A 2 -3.94 8.43 -14.39
N ALA A 3 -5.23 8.81 -14.33
CA ALA A 3 -5.65 10.20 -14.55
C ALA A 3 -5.02 11.19 -13.55
N VAL A 4 -4.90 10.78 -12.27
CA VAL A 4 -4.23 11.56 -11.22
C VAL A 4 -2.75 11.75 -11.56
N ALA A 5 -2.07 10.69 -12.01
CA ALA A 5 -0.66 10.76 -12.37
C ALA A 5 -0.42 11.70 -13.57
N LEU A 6 -1.32 11.66 -14.56
CA LEU A 6 -1.29 12.58 -15.70
C LEU A 6 -1.50 14.04 -15.26
N ALA A 7 -2.48 14.29 -14.40
CA ALA A 7 -2.76 15.63 -13.89
C ALA A 7 -1.60 16.19 -13.03
N LEU A 8 -0.91 15.33 -12.28
CA LEU A 8 0.21 15.71 -11.42
C LEU A 8 1.58 15.71 -12.13
N GLY A 9 1.66 15.19 -13.36
CA GLY A 9 2.92 14.94 -14.07
C GLY A 9 3.83 13.89 -13.42
N ARG A 10 3.33 13.13 -12.44
CA ARG A 10 4.09 12.12 -11.68
C ARG A 10 3.16 11.10 -11.01
N THR A 11 3.68 9.94 -10.65
CA THR A 11 2.94 8.98 -9.80
C THR A 11 2.62 9.63 -8.46
N TYR A 12 1.35 9.55 -8.05
CA TYR A 12 0.94 10.00 -6.72
C TYR A 12 1.63 9.16 -5.65
N PHE A 13 2.12 9.81 -4.59
CA PHE A 13 2.71 9.12 -3.46
C PHE A 13 2.29 9.75 -2.15
N ILE A 14 2.46 8.99 -1.07
CA ILE A 14 2.48 9.51 0.29
C ILE A 14 3.80 9.15 0.95
N ASP A 15 4.26 10.01 1.84
CA ASP A 15 5.37 9.80 2.75
C ASP A 15 4.84 9.48 4.14
N GLY A 16 5.62 8.73 4.90
CA GLY A 16 5.28 8.38 6.27
C GLY A 16 6.37 7.59 6.96
N ARG A 17 6.02 7.07 8.14
CA ARG A 17 6.87 6.18 8.93
C ARG A 17 6.19 4.85 9.14
N VAL A 18 6.97 3.78 9.12
CA VAL A 18 6.47 2.46 9.49
C VAL A 18 6.29 2.39 11.00
N VAL A 19 5.07 2.13 11.46
CA VAL A 19 4.72 2.07 12.87
C VAL A 19 4.23 0.68 13.29
N PRO A 20 4.40 0.30 14.58
CA PRO A 20 3.75 -0.87 15.12
C PRO A 20 2.24 -0.78 14.97
N GLY A 21 1.58 -1.89 14.67
CA GLY A 21 0.14 -1.99 14.92
C GLY A 21 -0.24 -3.38 15.36
N ARG A 22 -1.50 -3.76 15.18
CA ARG A 22 -2.07 -4.95 15.83
C ARG A 22 -1.55 -6.30 15.30
N ARG A 23 -0.66 -6.29 14.29
CA ARG A 23 -0.07 -7.49 13.64
C ARG A 23 -1.12 -8.52 13.20
N LEU A 24 -2.35 -8.08 12.89
CA LEU A 24 -3.47 -8.96 12.56
C LEU A 24 -3.23 -9.70 11.23
N GLY A 25 -2.62 -9.01 10.25
CA GLY A 25 -2.20 -9.58 8.98
C GLY A 25 -1.28 -10.80 9.14
N ARG A 26 -0.39 -10.78 10.14
CA ARG A 26 0.53 -11.90 10.43
C ARG A 26 -0.20 -13.18 10.81
N LYS A 27 -1.38 -13.08 11.45
CA LYS A 27 -2.19 -14.24 11.85
C LYS A 27 -2.95 -14.88 10.68
N ILE A 28 -3.16 -14.13 9.59
CA ILE A 28 -3.90 -14.58 8.40
C ILE A 28 -3.00 -14.89 7.20
N GLY A 29 -1.68 -14.86 7.39
CA GLY A 29 -0.67 -15.19 6.36
C GLY A 29 -0.15 -13.99 5.56
N PHE A 30 -0.55 -12.77 5.89
CA PHE A 30 -0.25 -11.55 5.13
C PHE A 30 0.38 -10.48 6.04
N PRO A 31 1.68 -10.56 6.34
CA PRO A 31 2.33 -9.57 7.19
C PRO A 31 2.23 -8.17 6.56
N THR A 32 1.59 -7.24 7.27
CA THR A 32 1.49 -5.84 6.87
C THR A 32 2.31 -4.95 7.80
N VAL A 33 2.86 -3.88 7.22
CA VAL A 33 3.36 -2.72 7.97
C VAL A 33 2.26 -1.66 8.04
N ASN A 34 2.12 -0.99 9.18
CA ASN A 34 1.22 0.15 9.30
C ASN A 34 2.03 1.42 9.04
N ILE A 35 1.44 2.37 8.32
CA ILE A 35 2.08 3.62 7.96
C ILE A 35 1.40 4.76 8.70
N ASP A 36 2.21 5.53 9.43
CA ASP A 36 1.83 6.83 9.96
C ASP A 36 2.18 7.90 8.91
N PRO A 37 1.17 8.47 8.22
CA PRO A 37 1.41 9.35 7.09
C PRO A 37 1.83 10.76 7.52
N ALA A 38 2.73 11.36 6.75
CA ALA A 38 3.09 12.78 6.88
C ALA A 38 2.22 13.70 6.00
N ASN A 39 1.47 13.14 5.05
CA ASN A 39 0.60 13.88 4.12
C ASN A 39 -0.77 14.20 4.75
N GLU A 40 -1.43 15.24 4.25
CA GLU A 40 -2.82 15.58 4.65
C GLU A 40 -3.87 15.06 3.65
N LEU A 41 -3.48 14.84 2.40
CA LEU A 41 -4.34 14.34 1.34
C LEU A 41 -4.05 12.88 1.06
N PHE A 42 -5.12 12.12 0.81
CA PHE A 42 -5.07 10.69 0.56
C PHE A 42 -6.00 10.30 -0.60
N PRO A 43 -5.65 9.26 -1.37
CA PRO A 43 -6.62 8.58 -2.21
C PRO A 43 -7.78 8.07 -1.35
N GLY A 44 -8.97 7.95 -1.94
CA GLY A 44 -10.14 7.41 -1.22
C GLY A 44 -9.92 5.99 -0.71
N SER A 45 -10.70 5.55 0.26
CA SER A 45 -10.54 4.22 0.86
C SER A 45 -10.64 3.08 -0.16
N GLY A 46 -9.77 2.09 -0.01
CA GLY A 46 -9.67 0.95 -0.91
C GLY A 46 -8.30 0.27 -0.88
N VAL A 47 -8.16 -0.75 -1.72
CA VAL A 47 -6.92 -1.51 -1.91
C VAL A 47 -6.25 -1.08 -3.20
N TYR A 48 -4.96 -0.79 -3.13
CA TYR A 48 -4.17 -0.25 -4.21
C TYR A 48 -2.95 -1.11 -4.52
N VAL A 49 -2.61 -1.21 -5.80
CA VAL A 49 -1.27 -1.61 -6.24
C VAL A 49 -0.32 -0.47 -5.94
N THR A 50 0.73 -0.76 -5.20
CA THR A 50 1.68 0.23 -4.72
C THR A 50 3.12 -0.25 -4.85
N THR A 51 4.04 0.71 -4.85
CA THR A 51 5.45 0.43 -4.64
C THR A 51 5.88 1.12 -3.35
N SER A 52 6.55 0.38 -2.47
CA SER A 52 7.07 0.86 -1.20
C SER A 52 8.57 1.13 -1.31
N ARG A 53 8.99 2.40 -1.25
CA ARG A 53 10.40 2.78 -1.16
C ARG A 53 10.75 2.99 0.31
N LEU A 54 11.66 2.16 0.82
CA LEU A 54 12.16 2.22 2.19
C LEU A 54 13.53 2.91 2.18
N GLU A 55 13.73 3.88 3.07
CA GLU A 55 14.98 4.64 3.15
C GLU A 55 16.15 3.73 3.54
N SER A 56 15.96 2.85 4.54
CA SER A 56 16.99 1.93 5.01
C SER A 56 17.55 0.96 3.95
N PHE A 57 16.78 0.69 2.88
CA PHE A 57 17.19 -0.19 1.78
C PHE A 57 17.60 0.57 0.52
N ALA A 58 17.41 1.90 0.49
CA ALA A 58 17.59 2.75 -0.68
C ALA A 58 16.89 2.23 -1.96
N ARG A 59 15.85 1.41 -1.83
CA ARG A 59 15.20 0.73 -2.97
C ARG A 59 13.70 0.62 -2.81
N SER A 60 13.06 0.28 -3.93
CA SER A 60 11.62 0.11 -4.05
C SER A 60 11.23 -1.36 -4.09
N PHE A 61 10.13 -1.69 -3.42
CA PHE A 61 9.56 -3.03 -3.34
C PHE A 61 8.12 -3.00 -3.87
N GLU A 62 7.72 -4.07 -4.55
CA GLU A 62 6.32 -4.27 -4.92
C GLU A 62 5.46 -4.43 -3.66
N SER A 63 4.26 -3.86 -3.67
CA SER A 63 3.38 -3.96 -2.54
C SER A 63 1.90 -3.84 -2.93
N VAL A 64 1.06 -4.17 -1.96
CA VAL A 64 -0.37 -3.87 -1.98
C VAL A 64 -0.71 -3.11 -0.72
N THR A 65 -1.36 -1.95 -0.87
CA THR A 65 -1.69 -1.06 0.25
C THR A 65 -3.19 -0.92 0.40
N ASN A 66 -3.69 -1.14 1.60
CA ASN A 66 -5.04 -0.80 1.99
C ASN A 66 -5.06 0.59 2.66
N ILE A 67 -5.92 1.48 2.16
CA ILE A 67 -6.34 2.69 2.86
C ILE A 67 -7.76 2.44 3.35
N GLY A 68 -7.97 2.56 4.66
CA GLY A 68 -9.31 2.45 5.24
C GLY A 68 -9.51 3.32 6.45
N VAL A 69 -10.68 3.22 7.06
CA VAL A 69 -11.04 3.95 8.28
C VAL A 69 -11.40 2.98 9.40
N ARG A 70 -10.79 3.16 10.57
CA ARG A 70 -11.21 2.46 11.79
C ARG A 70 -12.35 3.24 12.45
N PRO A 71 -13.51 2.61 12.72
CA PRO A 71 -14.49 3.19 13.62
C PRO A 71 -13.87 3.32 15.01
N THR A 72 -13.83 4.53 15.55
CA THR A 72 -13.38 4.81 16.92
C THR A 72 -14.62 5.04 17.80
N LEU A 73 -14.58 4.56 19.05
CA LEU A 73 -15.69 4.68 20.01
C LEU A 73 -15.93 6.12 20.49
N TYR A 74 -14.95 6.99 20.29
CA TYR A 74 -14.96 8.40 20.64
C TYR A 74 -14.52 9.14 19.38
N GLU A 75 -15.42 9.93 18.81
CA GLU A 75 -15.38 10.43 17.43
C GLU A 75 -14.01 10.92 16.95
N ASN A 76 -13.53 10.26 15.90
CA ASN A 76 -12.66 10.72 14.80
C ASN A 76 -12.25 9.44 14.06
N TYR A 77 -12.80 9.21 12.85
CA TYR A 77 -12.45 8.05 12.04
C TYR A 77 -10.93 8.04 11.82
N ALA A 78 -10.23 7.13 12.49
CA ALA A 78 -8.78 7.06 12.38
C ALA A 78 -8.43 6.44 11.03
N LEU A 79 -7.79 7.23 10.17
CA LEU A 79 -7.23 6.75 8.92
C LEU A 79 -6.25 5.60 9.22
N THR A 80 -6.36 4.53 8.43
CA THR A 80 -5.44 3.39 8.52
C THR A 80 -4.84 3.13 7.15
N ILE A 81 -3.52 3.09 7.10
CA ILE A 81 -2.76 2.76 5.90
C ILE A 81 -1.91 1.54 6.24
N GLU A 82 -2.22 0.42 5.59
CA GLU A 82 -1.54 -0.85 5.84
C GLU A 82 -0.98 -1.37 4.52
N SER A 83 0.32 -1.67 4.47
CA SER A 83 0.99 -2.16 3.27
C SER A 83 1.53 -3.56 3.47
N HIS A 84 1.18 -4.48 2.59
CA HIS A 84 1.85 -5.78 2.47
C HIS A 84 2.94 -5.65 1.41
N ILE A 85 4.20 -5.67 1.86
CA ILE A 85 5.38 -5.60 0.99
C ILE A 85 5.74 -7.01 0.56
N PHE A 86 5.86 -7.22 -0.75
CA PHE A 86 6.12 -8.54 -1.31
C PHE A 86 7.55 -8.99 -1.10
N ASP A 87 7.72 -10.30 -0.87
CA ASP A 87 9.02 -10.97 -0.70
C ASP A 87 9.92 -10.27 0.33
N PHE A 88 9.30 -9.81 1.42
CA PHE A 88 9.92 -8.96 2.43
C PHE A 88 9.76 -9.54 3.85
N ASP A 89 10.89 -9.81 4.51
CA ASP A 89 10.96 -10.43 5.84
C ASP A 89 11.42 -9.46 6.94
N SER A 90 12.12 -8.38 6.58
CA SER A 90 12.83 -7.54 7.54
C SER A 90 11.92 -6.71 8.44
N ASN A 91 12.37 -6.48 9.68
CA ASN A 91 11.73 -5.53 10.57
C ASN A 91 12.14 -4.09 10.23
N VAL A 92 11.16 -3.26 9.85
CA VAL A 92 11.38 -1.87 9.42
C VAL A 92 10.62 -0.85 10.27
N TYR A 93 10.24 -1.19 11.51
CA TYR A 93 9.63 -0.20 12.41
C TYR A 93 10.53 1.03 12.59
N GLY A 94 9.95 2.22 12.47
CA GLY A 94 10.63 3.50 12.52
C GLY A 94 11.19 3.99 11.19
N ASP A 95 11.29 3.11 10.19
CA ASP A 95 11.83 3.45 8.87
C ASP A 95 10.93 4.44 8.14
N VAL A 96 11.55 5.32 7.36
CA VAL A 96 10.87 6.27 6.48
C VAL A 96 10.47 5.53 5.21
N ILE A 97 9.22 5.71 4.82
CA ILE A 97 8.63 5.02 3.67
C ILE A 97 7.91 6.01 2.76
N ARG A 98 8.12 5.86 1.46
CA ARG A 98 7.30 6.46 0.42
C ARG A 98 6.49 5.38 -0.29
N LEU A 99 5.16 5.55 -0.33
CA LEU A 99 4.26 4.67 -1.06
C LEU A 99 3.81 5.33 -2.36
N TYR A 100 4.20 4.77 -3.49
CA TYR A 100 3.73 5.20 -4.82
C TYR A 100 2.47 4.42 -5.21
N PHE A 101 1.41 5.11 -5.64
CA PHE A 101 0.11 4.53 -5.97
C PHE A 101 -0.10 4.38 -7.47
N HIS A 102 -0.19 3.15 -7.94
CA HIS A 102 -0.26 2.83 -9.38
C HIS A 102 -1.69 2.58 -9.86
N GLN A 103 -2.45 1.77 -9.12
CA GLN A 103 -3.79 1.34 -9.52
C GLN A 103 -4.68 1.06 -8.31
N LEU A 104 -5.94 1.48 -8.36
CA LEU A 104 -6.97 1.01 -7.42
C LEU A 104 -7.42 -0.40 -7.86
N LEU A 105 -7.28 -1.39 -6.97
CA LEU A 105 -7.76 -2.76 -7.21
C LEU A 105 -9.24 -2.91 -6.86
N ARG A 106 -9.67 -2.31 -5.75
CA ARG A 106 -11.07 -2.26 -5.32
C ARG A 106 -11.28 -1.19 -4.27
N ARG A 107 -12.53 -0.71 -4.15
CA ARG A 107 -12.98 0.06 -3.00
C ARG A 107 -13.14 -0.84 -1.77
N GLU A 108 -13.41 -0.22 -0.61
CA GLU A 108 -13.81 -0.96 0.59
C GLU A 108 -15.03 -1.84 0.30
N GLN A 109 -15.06 -3.00 0.94
CA GLN A 109 -16.11 -4.01 0.80
C GLN A 109 -16.31 -4.67 2.17
N GLN A 110 -17.57 -4.93 2.53
CA GLN A 110 -17.90 -5.74 3.69
C GLN A 110 -17.85 -7.24 3.33
N PHE A 111 -17.33 -8.05 4.25
CA PHE A 111 -17.28 -9.50 4.10
C PHE A 111 -18.14 -10.15 5.16
N ARG A 112 -18.89 -11.19 4.79
CA ARG A 112 -19.79 -11.90 5.70
C ARG A 112 -19.05 -12.94 6.55
N SER A 113 -17.81 -13.25 6.20
CA SER A 113 -16.96 -14.18 6.95
C SER A 113 -15.46 -13.88 6.80
N ALA A 114 -14.66 -14.39 7.74
CA ALA A 114 -13.19 -14.35 7.64
C ALA A 114 -12.66 -15.11 6.42
N LEU A 115 -13.36 -16.17 5.98
CA LEU A 115 -13.00 -16.94 4.79
C LEU A 115 -13.16 -16.11 3.51
N GLU A 116 -14.26 -15.37 3.38
CA GLU A 116 -14.48 -14.45 2.25
C GLU A 116 -13.42 -13.35 2.21
N LEU A 117 -13.15 -12.72 3.37
CA LEU A 117 -12.09 -11.72 3.49
C LEU A 117 -10.74 -12.29 3.06
N ASN A 118 -10.38 -13.48 3.54
CA ASN A 118 -9.09 -14.11 3.24
C ASN A 118 -8.96 -14.43 1.73
N ARG A 119 -10.01 -14.98 1.11
CA ARG A 119 -10.05 -15.20 -0.35
C ARG A 119 -9.89 -13.90 -1.14
N GLN A 120 -10.52 -12.83 -0.67
CA GLN A 120 -10.41 -11.53 -1.32
C GLN A 120 -9.00 -10.95 -1.22
N ILE A 121 -8.36 -11.06 -0.05
CA ILE A 121 -6.97 -10.62 0.13
C ILE A 121 -6.02 -11.37 -0.82
N HIS A 122 -6.15 -12.70 -0.94
CA HIS A 122 -5.39 -13.48 -1.92
C HIS A 122 -5.62 -12.96 -3.34
N ALA A 123 -6.87 -12.75 -3.74
CA ALA A 123 -7.19 -12.25 -5.07
C ALA A 123 -6.64 -10.82 -5.32
N ASP A 124 -6.54 -9.99 -4.29
CA ASP A 124 -5.94 -8.66 -4.38
C ASP A 124 -4.41 -8.74 -4.59
N ILE A 125 -3.73 -9.60 -3.83
CA ILE A 125 -2.29 -9.84 -3.97
C ILE A 125 -1.96 -10.39 -5.34
N GLU A 126 -2.70 -11.38 -5.81
CA GLU A 126 -2.52 -11.98 -7.14
C GLU A 126 -2.74 -10.96 -8.26
N ARG A 127 -3.72 -10.07 -8.11
CA ARG A 127 -3.93 -8.98 -9.07
C ARG A 127 -2.77 -7.98 -9.07
N SER A 128 -2.21 -7.66 -7.90
CA SER A 128 -1.05 -6.80 -7.77
C SER A 128 0.20 -7.44 -8.41
N ARG A 129 0.47 -8.71 -8.14
CA ARG A 129 1.56 -9.48 -8.78
C ARG A 129 1.42 -9.48 -10.31
N ARG A 130 0.21 -9.73 -10.84
CA ARG A 130 -0.06 -9.64 -12.29
C ARG A 130 0.09 -8.23 -12.87
N PHE A 131 -0.09 -7.20 -12.05
CA PHE A 131 0.20 -5.83 -12.48
C PHE A 131 1.70 -5.65 -12.70
N PHE A 132 2.52 -6.02 -11.70
CA PHE A 132 3.97 -5.86 -11.77
C PHE A 132 4.66 -6.79 -12.77
N ALA A 133 4.12 -7.99 -13.01
CA ALA A 133 4.59 -8.85 -14.10
C ALA A 133 4.50 -8.17 -15.49
N ARG A 134 3.54 -7.26 -15.68
CA ARG A 134 3.38 -6.46 -16.91
C ARG A 134 4.07 -5.10 -16.83
N HIS A 135 4.37 -4.61 -15.63
CA HIS A 135 4.99 -3.32 -15.37
C HIS A 135 6.11 -3.48 -14.33
N PRO A 136 7.23 -4.14 -14.69
CA PRO A 136 8.30 -4.38 -13.73
C PRO A 136 8.83 -3.06 -13.17
N ILE A 137 9.15 -3.04 -11.88
CA ILE A 137 9.82 -1.90 -11.27
C ILE A 137 11.18 -1.74 -11.95
N ARG A 138 11.34 -0.69 -12.76
CA ARG A 138 12.64 -0.33 -13.31
C ARG A 138 13.39 0.46 -12.24
N PHE A 139 14.52 -0.07 -11.79
CA PHE A 139 15.46 0.68 -10.96
C PHE A 139 16.03 1.81 -11.82
N ASN A 140 15.48 3.01 -11.68
CA ASN A 140 16.15 4.23 -12.10
C ASN A 140 16.08 5.22 -10.94
N GLU A 141 17.23 5.84 -10.65
CA GLU A 141 17.56 6.57 -9.43
C GLU A 141 16.71 7.82 -9.13
N ILE A 142 15.71 8.13 -9.95
CA ILE A 142 15.02 9.42 -9.90
C ILE A 142 13.58 9.13 -10.30
N GLY A 143 12.62 9.33 -9.38
CA GLY A 143 11.23 8.86 -9.50
C GLY A 143 10.43 9.47 -10.67
N VAL A 144 10.75 9.06 -11.88
CA VAL A 144 10.10 9.47 -13.14
C VAL A 144 9.73 8.20 -13.91
N LEU A 145 8.45 8.10 -14.27
CA LEU A 145 7.95 7.08 -15.19
C LEU A 145 8.58 7.29 -16.57
N GLN A 146 9.47 6.41 -17.00
CA GLN A 146 9.76 6.27 -18.43
C GLN A 146 8.59 5.52 -19.07
N GLN A 147 7.84 6.20 -19.93
CA GLN A 147 6.97 5.54 -20.90
C GLN A 147 7.79 5.23 -22.16
N SER A 148 7.66 4.01 -22.66
CA SER A 148 8.01 3.63 -24.03
C SER A 148 7.06 4.25 -25.05
#